data_AF-A0A1F9Q0X4-F1
#
_entry.id   AF-A0A1F9Q0X4-F1
#
_cell.length_a   1.000
_cell.length_b   1.000
_cell.length_c   1.000
_cell.angle_alpha   90.00
_cell.angle_beta   90.00
_cell.angle_gamma   90.00
#
_symmetry.space_group_name_H-M   'P 1'
#
loop_
_entity.id
_entity.type
_entity.pdbx_description
1 polymer ?
#
loop_
_entity_poly.entity_id
_entity_poly.type
_entity_poly.pdbx_seq_one_letter_code
_entity_poly.pdbx_strand_id
1 'polypeptide(L)' 'MKYIMFEDFSGVPVPIIFPKRIDFAEMREQIPYTKVLAAGHVHLSGTGFACHGESKSLAAQARPEDALIIAAKLADPDL' A
#
# COMPACT_ATOMS: atom_id res chain seq x y z
N MET A 1 -6.33 -7.73 -3.32
CA MET A 1 -5.09 -7.89 -2.54
C MET A 1 -5.16 -6.99 -1.32
N LYS A 2 -4.20 -7.08 -0.40
CA LYS A 2 -3.93 -6.03 0.59
C LYS A 2 -2.78 -5.17 0.08
N TYR A 3 -2.64 -3.96 0.60
CA TYR A 3 -1.45 -3.14 0.39
C TYR A 3 -1.06 -2.41 1.66
N ILE A 4 0.24 -2.14 1.79
CA ILE A 4 0.77 -1.14 2.72
C ILE A 4 1.54 -0.12 1.88
N MET A 5 1.22 1.16 2.06
CA MET A 5 1.98 2.26 1.51
C MET A 5 3.05 2.64 2.52
N PHE A 6 4.30 2.50 2.14
CA PHE A 6 5.45 2.91 2.94
C PHE A 6 5.99 4.26 2.47
N GLU A 7 6.74 4.94 3.33
CA GLU A 7 7.65 6.01 2.93
C GLU A 7 9.06 5.42 2.84
N ASP A 8 9.72 5.58 1.70
CA ASP A 8 11.12 5.18 1.56
C ASP A 8 12.09 6.21 2.19
N PHE A 9 13.39 5.97 2.07
CA PHE A 9 14.44 6.81 2.65
C PHE A 9 14.53 8.22 2.04
N SER A 10 13.88 8.45 0.89
CA SER A 10 13.81 9.74 0.21
C SER A 10 12.47 10.47 0.43
N GLY A 11 11.57 9.90 1.21
CA GLY A 11 10.24 10.46 1.46
C GLY A 11 9.20 10.06 0.41
N VAL A 12 9.53 9.15 -0.52
CA VAL A 12 8.64 8.77 -1.61
C VAL A 12 7.70 7.65 -1.17
N PRO A 13 6.39 7.72 -1.49
CA PRO A 13 5.45 6.63 -1.24
C PRO A 13 5.77 5.37 -2.07
N VAL A 14 5.96 4.24 -1.40
CA VAL A 14 6.23 2.94 -2.03
C VAL A 14 5.16 1.92 -1.64
N PRO A 15 4.32 1.46 -2.58
CA PRO A 15 3.29 0.48 -2.30
C PRO A 15 3.86 -0.94 -2.31
N ILE A 16 3.49 -1.73 -1.31
CA ILE A 16 3.71 -3.18 -1.32
C ILE A 16 2.35 -3.86 -1.32
N ILE A 17 2.07 -4.64 -2.37
CA ILE A 17 0.82 -5.37 -2.57
C ILE A 17 1.03 -6.84 -2.27
N PHE A 18 0.16 -7.43 -1.45
CA PHE A 18 0.34 -8.81 -0.98
C PHE A 18 -1.00 -9.56 -0.84
N PRO A 19 -0.96 -10.91 -0.80
CA PRO A 19 -2.17 -11.73 -0.69
C PRO A 19 -3.03 -11.39 0.52
N LYS A 20 -4.35 -11.48 0.36
CA LYS A 20 -5.31 -11.17 1.45
C LYS A 20 -5.10 -11.98 2.74
N ARG A 21 -4.52 -13.18 2.62
CA ARG A 21 -4.31 -14.14 3.72
C ARG A 21 -3.20 -13.76 4.71
N ILE A 22 -2.29 -12.85 4.34
CA ILE A 22 -1.20 -12.41 5.22
C ILE A 22 -1.72 -11.23 6.06
N ASP A 23 -1.41 -11.18 7.35
CA ASP A 23 -1.79 -10.05 8.19
C ASP A 23 -1.00 -8.77 7.85
N PHE A 24 -1.56 -7.60 8.15
CA PHE A 24 -0.87 -6.33 7.93
C PHE A 24 0.37 -6.18 8.82
N ALA A 25 0.30 -6.56 10.09
CA ALA A 25 1.43 -6.46 11.02
C ALA A 25 2.53 -7.44 10.64
N GLU A 26 2.17 -8.70 10.32
CA GLU A 26 3.12 -9.70 9.82
C GLU A 26 3.87 -9.21 8.58
N MET A 27 3.13 -8.65 7.60
CA MET A 27 3.76 -8.11 6.40
C MET A 27 4.65 -6.90 6.73
N ARG A 28 4.20 -6.00 7.61
CA ARG A 28 4.98 -4.82 8.03
C ARG A 28 6.33 -5.19 8.64
N GLU A 29 6.38 -6.27 9.42
CA GLU A 29 7.62 -6.73 10.07
C GLU A 29 8.68 -7.20 9.06
N GLN A 30 8.28 -7.64 7.86
CA GLN A 30 9.21 -8.08 6.82
C GLN A 30 9.86 -6.93 6.05
N ILE A 31 9.35 -5.70 6.20
CA ILE A 31 9.73 -4.57 5.34
C ILE A 31 10.62 -3.58 6.10
N PRO A 32 11.79 -3.20 5.52
CA PRO A 32 12.77 -2.37 6.20
C PRO A 32 12.40 -0.88 6.27
N TYR A 33 11.32 -0.47 5.59
CA TYR A 33 10.83 0.91 5.63
C TYR A 33 10.20 1.23 6.98
N THR A 34 10.51 2.42 7.51
CA THR A 34 10.19 2.76 8.90
C THR A 34 8.75 3.23 9.06
N LYS A 35 8.21 3.94 8.07
CA LYS A 35 6.93 4.64 8.18
C LYS A 35 5.87 4.06 7.26
N VAL A 36 4.71 3.79 7.84
CA VAL A 36 3.49 3.43 7.13
C VAL A 36 2.68 4.70 6.89
N LEU A 37 2.37 4.97 5.63
CA LEU A 37 1.54 6.11 5.21
C LEU A 37 0.06 5.74 5.11
N ALA A 38 -0.22 4.52 4.64
CA ALA A 38 -1.57 4.00 4.47
C ALA A 38 -1.55 2.47 4.45
N ALA A 39 -2.69 1.85 4.77
CA ALA A 39 -2.88 0.41 4.61
C ALA A 39 -4.35 0.09 4.36
N GLY A 40 -4.59 -0.90 3.49
CA GLY A 40 -5.95 -1.30 3.17
C GLY A 40 -6.01 -2.40 2.11
N HIS A 41 -7.15 -2.46 1.45
CA HIS A 41 -7.42 -3.38 0.35
C HIS A 41 -7.30 -2.67 -0.98
N VAL A 42 -6.72 -3.37 -1.95
CA VAL A 42 -6.64 -2.90 -3.33
C VAL A 42 -7.25 -3.93 -4.27
N HIS A 43 -8.03 -3.46 -5.24
CA HIS A 43 -8.51 -4.25 -6.36
C HIS A 43 -8.20 -3.55 -7.68
N LEU A 44 -7.95 -4.34 -8.73
CA LEU A 44 -7.85 -3.86 -10.09
C LEU A 44 -9.17 -4.21 -10.81
N SER A 45 -9.81 -3.21 -11.40
CA SER A 45 -10.98 -3.37 -12.26
C SER A 45 -10.65 -2.86 -13.67
N GLY A 46 -11.59 -2.99 -14.61
CA GLY A 46 -11.43 -2.42 -15.97
C GLY A 46 -11.29 -0.89 -16.01
N THR A 47 -11.55 -0.19 -14.90
CA THR A 47 -11.40 1.26 -14.77
C THR A 47 -10.14 1.67 -14.00
N GLY A 48 -9.29 0.72 -13.59
CA GLY A 48 -8.06 0.97 -12.85
C GLY A 48 -8.08 0.41 -11.42
N PHE A 49 -7.16 0.89 -10.59
CA PHE A 49 -7.07 0.50 -9.18
C PHE A 49 -8.11 1.24 -8.33
N ALA A 50 -8.62 0.58 -7.29
CA ALA A 50 -9.30 1.26 -6.20
C ALA A 50 -8.85 0.71 -4.85
N CYS A 51 -8.76 1.61 -3.88
CA CYS A 51 -8.25 1.37 -2.53
C CYS A 51 -9.33 1.68 -1.49
N HIS A 52 -9.48 0.84 -0.48
CA HIS A 52 -10.46 1.04 0.60
C HIS A 52 -10.06 0.28 1.88
N GLY A 53 -10.75 0.59 2.97
CA GLY A 53 -10.58 -0.08 4.26
C GLY A 53 -9.42 0.47 5.08
N GLU A 54 -9.07 -0.27 6.14
CA GLU A 54 -8.09 0.14 7.13
C GLU A 54 -7.33 -1.07 7.71
N SER A 55 -6.21 -0.78 8.36
CA SER A 55 -5.50 -1.70 9.25
C SER A 55 -5.45 -1.11 10.65
N LYS A 56 -6.20 -1.73 11.57
CA LYS A 56 -6.19 -1.34 12.99
C LYS A 56 -4.84 -1.61 13.66
N SER A 57 -4.18 -2.71 13.32
CA SER A 57 -2.88 -3.07 13.89
C SER A 57 -1.77 -2.09 13.49
N LEU A 58 -1.90 -1.45 12.32
CA LEU A 58 -0.96 -0.42 11.87
C LEU A 58 -1.44 1.02 12.12
N ALA A 59 -2.63 1.20 12.72
CA ALA A 59 -3.28 2.50 12.87
C ALA A 59 -3.28 3.34 11.57
N ALA A 60 -3.53 2.68 10.43
CA ALA A 60 -3.46 3.28 9.10
C ALA A 60 -4.71 2.92 8.28
N GLN A 61 -5.14 3.85 7.40
CA GLN A 61 -6.31 3.66 6.54
C GLN A 61 -5.97 3.95 5.08
N ALA A 62 -6.78 3.41 4.16
CA ALA A 62 -6.67 3.73 2.76
C ALA A 62 -7.00 5.20 2.49
N ARG A 63 -6.24 5.83 1.60
CA ARG A 63 -6.42 7.24 1.22
C ARG A 63 -6.89 7.38 -0.24
N PRO A 64 -7.58 8.47 -0.59
CA PRO A 64 -8.07 8.69 -1.96
C PRO A 64 -6.96 8.63 -3.03
N GLU A 65 -5.75 9.09 -2.72
CA GLU A 65 -4.62 9.14 -3.65
C GLU A 65 -3.91 7.80 -3.85
N ASP A 66 -4.09 6.83 -2.96
CA ASP A 66 -3.29 5.60 -2.95
C ASP A 66 -3.45 4.78 -4.24
N ALA A 67 -4.65 4.78 -4.83
CA ALA A 67 -4.91 4.06 -6.08
C ALA A 67 -4.09 4.62 -7.25
N LEU A 68 -3.92 5.95 -7.31
CA LEU A 68 -3.13 6.62 -8.33
C LEU A 68 -1.63 6.35 -8.13
N ILE A 69 -1.15 6.41 -6.89
CA ILE A 69 0.25 6.11 -6.56
C ILE A 69 0.58 4.65 -6.91
N ILE A 70 -0.30 3.71 -6.56
CA ILE A 70 -0.15 2.29 -6.91
C ILE A 70 -0.11 2.11 -8.44
N ALA A 71 -1.02 2.74 -9.16
CA ALA A 71 -1.06 2.67 -10.62
C ALA A 71 0.25 3.17 -11.24
N ALA A 72 0.73 4.33 -10.76
CA ALA A 72 1.95 4.96 -11.25
C ALA A 72 3.19 4.08 -11.00
N LYS A 73 3.38 3.60 -9.76
CA LYS A 73 4.51 2.74 -9.39
C LYS A 73 4.52 1.36 -10.06
N LEU A 74 3.36 0.81 -10.38
CA LEU A 74 3.28 -0.45 -11.13
C LEU A 74 3.53 -0.25 -12.63
N ALA A 75 3.25 0.94 -13.16
CA ALA A 75 3.57 1.29 -14.54
C ALA A 75 5.06 1.66 -14.70
N ASP A 76 5.62 2.37 -13.73
CA ASP A 76 7.02 2.76 -13.65
C ASP A 76 7.54 2.63 -12.20
N PRO A 77 8.29 1.56 -11.88
CA PRO A 77 8.80 1.33 -10.53
C PRO A 77 9.75 2.41 -10.00
N ASP A 78 10.43 3.13 -10.90
CA ASP A 78 11.50 4.07 -10.57
C ASP A 78 10.99 5.52 -10.35
N LEU A 79 9.66 5.73 -10.43
CA LEU A 79 9.01 7.05 -10.36
C LEU A 79 9.09 7.75 -8.99
#